data_AF-A0A7V2U9G3-F1
#
_entry.id   AF-A0A7V2U9G3-F1
#
_cell.length_a   1.000
_cell.length_b   1.000
_cell.length_c   1.000
_cell.angle_alpha   90.00
_cell.angle_beta   90.00
_cell.angle_gamma   90.00
#
_symmetry.space_group_name_H-M   'P 1'
#
loop_
_entity.id
_entity.type
_entity.pdbx_description
1 polymer ?
#
loop_
_entity_poly.entity_id
_entity_poly.type
_entity_poly.pdbx_seq_one_letter_code
_entity_poly.pdbx_strand_id
1 'polypeptide(L)' 'MIKVSGSGNEPLEKILKRFKKKCEKEGLIKDIKRSSYYEKPSERRRRKERKMIKRAQKAQAEGVYGR' A
#
# COMPACT_ATOMS: atom_id res chain seq x y z
N MET A 1 -0.41 11.27 6.48
CA MET A 1 0.70 12.24 6.34
C MET A 1 1.96 11.54 6.84
N ILE A 2 2.88 11.20 5.93
CA ILE A 2 4.00 10.31 6.23
C ILE A 2 5.08 11.08 6.97
N LYS A 3 5.21 10.86 8.28
CA LYS A 3 6.29 11.41 9.10
C LYS A 3 7.33 10.32 9.42
N VAL A 4 8.59 10.61 9.13
CA VAL A 4 9.74 9.80 9.57
C VAL A 4 10.65 10.74 10.34
N SER A 5 10.85 10.47 11.63
CA SER A 5 11.83 11.17 12.47
C SER A 5 13.14 10.41 12.47
N GLY A 6 14.25 11.11 12.29
CA GLY A 6 15.58 10.59 12.59
C GLY A 6 15.90 10.82 14.05
N SER A 7 16.37 9.78 14.75
CA SER A 7 17.08 9.97 16.01
C SER A 7 18.52 10.38 15.67
N GLY A 8 19.12 11.30 16.42
CA GLY A 8 20.32 12.09 16.04
C GLY A 8 21.59 11.31 15.68
N ASN A 9 21.58 9.98 15.70
CA ASN A 9 22.70 9.10 15.35
C ASN A 9 22.41 8.14 14.17
N GLU A 10 21.32 8.32 13.43
CA GLU A 10 21.03 7.51 12.23
C GLU A 10 21.60 8.13 10.96
N PRO A 11 22.29 7.35 10.10
CA PRO A 11 22.72 7.84 8.79
C PRO A 11 21.50 8.14 7.91
N LEU A 12 21.59 9.23 7.14
CA LEU A 12 20.54 9.74 6.26
C LEU A 12 19.93 8.67 5.36
N GLU A 13 20.76 7.75 4.84
CA GLU A 13 20.31 6.65 3.99
C GLU A 13 19.31 5.71 4.67
N LYS A 14 19.46 5.44 5.98
CA LYS A 14 18.52 4.59 6.72
C LYS A 14 17.18 5.29 6.87
N ILE A 15 17.18 6.59 7.11
CA ILE A 15 15.97 7.42 7.20
C ILE A 15 15.23 7.42 5.85
N LEU A 16 15.94 7.63 4.74
CA LEU A 16 15.38 7.60 3.39
C LEU A 16 14.79 6.23 3.02
N LYS A 17 15.48 5.13 3.36
CA LYS A 17 14.96 3.76 3.14
C LYS A 17 13.67 3.52 3.92
N ARG A 18 13.58 3.99 5.17
CA ARG A 18 12.36 3.89 5.98
C ARG A 18 11.23 4.75 5.41
N PHE A 19 11.54 5.95 4.94
CA PHE A 19 10.57 6.83 4.28
C PHE A 19 10.00 6.18 3.03
N LYS A 20 10.85 5.65 2.14
CA LYS A 20 10.41 4.90 0.95
C LYS A 20 9.49 3.73 1.31
N LYS A 21 9.87 2.93 2.31
CA LYS A 21 9.02 1.82 2.81
C LYS A 21 7.68 2.31 3.37
N LYS A 22 7.64 3.42 4.10
CA LYS A 22 6.37 4.00 4.60
C LYS A 22 5.49 4.47 3.43
N CYS A 23 6.05 5.12 2.43
CA CYS A 23 5.33 5.52 1.21
C CYS A 23 4.75 4.33 0.44
N GLU A 24 5.50 3.23 0.35
CA GLU A 24 5.05 1.99 -0.27
C GLU A 24 3.95 1.30 0.55
N LYS A 25 4.08 1.29 1.88
CA LYS A 25 3.10 0.69 2.81
C LYS A 25 1.76 1.43 2.80
N GLU A 26 1.79 2.76 2.81
CA GLU A 26 0.57 3.57 2.67
C GLU A 26 -0.02 3.47 1.26
N GLY A 27 0.76 3.03 0.27
CA GLY A 27 0.30 2.88 -1.10
C GLY A 27 0.13 4.20 -1.83
N LEU A 28 0.80 5.26 -1.36
CA LEU A 28 0.71 6.64 -1.89
C LEU A 28 0.90 6.69 -3.41
N ILE A 29 1.91 5.99 -3.93
CA ILE A 29 2.21 5.92 -5.37
C ILE A 29 1.05 5.27 -6.14
N LYS A 30 0.40 4.25 -5.57
CA LYS A 30 -0.74 3.56 -6.19
C LYS A 30 -1.98 4.44 -6.23
N ASP A 31 -2.15 5.30 -5.23
CA ASP A 31 -3.29 6.21 -5.16
C ASP A 31 -3.10 7.42 -6.10
N ILE A 32 -1.87 7.95 -6.21
CA ILE A 32 -1.53 8.97 -7.22
C ILE A 32 -1.83 8.45 -8.63
N LYS A 33 -1.35 7.24 -8.97
CA LYS A 33 -1.63 6.61 -10.26
C LYS A 33 -3.10 6.31 -10.51
N ARG A 34 -3.91 6.14 -9.45
CA ARG A 34 -5.35 5.92 -9.57
C ARG A 34 -6.09 7.24 -9.81
N SER A 35 -5.63 8.32 -9.19
CA SER A 35 -6.25 9.63 -9.29
C SER A 35 -5.79 10.44 -10.50
N SER A 36 -4.78 9.98 -11.24
CA SER A 36 -4.23 10.70 -12.39
C SER A 36 -5.15 10.70 -13.61
N TYR A 37 -6.19 9.87 -13.64
CA TYR A 37 -7.18 9.83 -14.72
C TYR A 37 -8.59 9.69 -14.14
N TYR A 38 -9.58 10.14 -14.90
CA TYR A 38 -10.97 9.92 -14.53
C TYR A 38 -11.31 8.43 -14.68
N GLU A 39 -11.72 7.83 -13.58
CA GLU A 39 -12.20 6.46 -13.56
C GLU A 39 -13.71 6.45 -13.37
N LYS A 40 -14.42 5.84 -14.33
CA LYS A 40 -15.88 5.72 -14.27
C LYS A 40 -16.32 5.06 -12.95
N PRO A 41 -17.47 5.47 -12.38
CA PRO A 41 -17.94 4.95 -11.10
C PRO A 41 -18.17 3.44 -11.10
N SER A 42 -18.56 2.85 -12.24
CA SER A 42 -18.72 1.41 -12.44
C SER A 42 -17.39 0.66 -12.28
N GLU A 43 -16.35 1.10 -13.00
CA GLU A 43 -15.01 0.52 -12.91
C GLU A 43 -14.43 0.67 -11.49
N ARG A 44 -14.73 1.80 -10.83
CA ARG A 44 -14.37 2.00 -9.43
C ARG A 44 -15.00 0.99 -8.48
N ARG A 45 -16.27 0.62 -8.69
CA ARG A 45 -16.95 -0.44 -7.92
C ARG A 45 -16.34 -1.81 -8.22
N ARG A 46 -16.19 -2.16 -9.49
CA ARG A 46 -15.63 -3.45 -9.94
C ARG A 46 -14.22 -3.70 -9.42
N ARG A 47 -13.37 -2.67 -9.41
CA ARG A 47 -12.01 -2.77 -8.85
C ARG A 47 -12.00 -2.97 -7.33
N LYS A 48 -12.91 -2.33 -6.58
CA LYS A 48 -13.04 -2.51 -5.13
C LYS A 48 -13.42 -3.96 -4.81
N GLU A 49 -14.41 -4.50 -5.52
CA GLU A 49 -14.85 -5.89 -5.37
C GLU A 49 -13.72 -6.88 -5.66
N ARG A 50 -13.04 -6.75 -6.80
CA ARG A 50 -11.86 -7.57 -7.13
C ARG A 50 -10.77 -7.51 -6.05
N LYS A 51 -10.55 -6.33 -5.44
CA LYS A 51 -9.57 -6.16 -4.36
C LYS A 51 -10.02 -6.88 -3.08
N MET A 52 -11.31 -6.89 -2.77
CA MET A 52 -11.86 -7.64 -1.64
C MET A 52 -11.74 -9.14 -1.85
N ILE A 53 -12.13 -9.64 -3.01
CA ILE A 53 -12.01 -11.07 -3.36
C ILE A 53 -10.55 -11.53 -3.26
N LYS A 54 -9.61 -10.78 -3.85
CA LYS A 54 -8.17 -11.10 -3.73
C LYS A 54 -7.66 -11.11 -2.29
N ARG A 55 -8.16 -10.21 -1.44
CA ARG A 55 -7.79 -10.18 -0.01
C ARG A 55 -8.35 -11.39 0.73
N ALA A 56 -9.60 -11.77 0.47
CA ALA A 56 -10.22 -12.95 1.05
C ALA A 56 -9.49 -14.23 0.63
N GLN A 57 -9.17 -14.38 -0.66
CA GLN A 57 -8.39 -15.50 -1.18
C GLN A 57 -7.00 -15.60 -0.54
N LYS A 58 -6.31 -14.45 -0.37
CA LYS A 58 -5.00 -14.42 0.29
C LYS A 58 -5.11 -14.82 1.77
N ALA A 59 -6.12 -14.34 2.48
CA ALA A 59 -6.36 -14.71 3.88
C ALA A 59 -6.72 -16.20 4.02
N GLN A 60 -7.52 -16.75 3.11
CA GLN A 60 -7.82 -18.18 3.06
C GLN A 60 -6.57 -19.01 2.77
N ALA A 61 -5.76 -18.61 1.78
CA ALA A 61 -4.50 -19.30 1.48
C ALA A 61 -3.51 -19.24 2.66
N GLU A 62 -3.38 -18.09 3.32
CA GLU A 62 -2.55 -17.94 4.53
C GLU A 62 -3.07 -18.79 5.69
N GLY A 63 -4.40 -19.00 5.81
CA GLY A 63 -4.99 -19.91 6.79
C GLY A 63 -4.86 -21.39 6.45
N VAL A 64 -4.81 -21.76 5.16
CA VAL A 64 -4.65 -23.15 4.69
C VAL A 64 -3.20 -23.63 4.80
N TYR A 65 -2.23 -22.73 4.65
CA TYR A 65 -0.80 -23.03 4.78
C TYR A 65 -0.18 -22.54 6.10
N GLY A 66 -1.00 -22.10 7.06
CA GLY A 66 -0.57 -21.44 8.29
C GLY A 66 -0.56 -22.34 9.52
N ARG A 67 0.40 -23.26 9.57
CA ARG A 67 1.22 -23.56 10.76
C ARG A 67 2.69 -23.57 10.32
#